data_AF-A0A654IKV9-F1
#
_entry.id   AF-A0A654IKV9-F1
#
_cell.length_a   1.000
_cell.length_b   1.000
_cell.length_c   1.000
_cell.angle_alpha   90.00
_cell.angle_beta   90.00
_cell.angle_gamma   90.00
#
_symmetry.space_group_name_H-M   'P 1'
#
loop_
_entity.id
_entity.type
_entity.pdbx_description
1 polymer ?
#
loop_
_entity_poly.entity_id
_entity_poly.type
_entity_poly.pdbx_seq_one_letter_code
_entity_poly.pdbx_strand_id
1 'polypeptide(L)'
;MKKLLTILGSVGLIATTSAAVVACGDKMPKKVKEIKQNNEEKSDKKKDTRETKTPNEDKTTTISEFPKQDLELGVFSRNDKGYDSVSQSTIKKTLADKLKVSESDLTDLNINYDQNSGTVKSTKFLGTLSFKFSTVLDLGSFKENEKKTIPQTDIKKKLASLLNVKEQDLQELRSDYSGKNGTGTVKSTKFSGTLSFKFTVDEKSK
;
A
#
# COMPACT_ATOMS: atom_id res chain seq x y z
N MET A 1 23.21 4.03 -57.51
CA MET A 1 22.15 3.22 -58.15
C MET A 1 21.04 3.03 -57.12
N LYS A 2 19.82 3.60 -57.29
CA LYS A 2 18.58 2.84 -57.65
C LYS A 2 18.68 1.38 -57.19
N LYS A 3 17.99 0.87 -56.16
CA LYS A 3 16.54 0.56 -55.97
C LYS A 3 16.41 -0.10 -54.55
N LEU A 4 15.28 -0.33 -53.88
CA LEU A 4 13.83 -0.25 -54.17
C LEU A 4 13.04 -0.04 -52.84
N LEU A 5 11.72 0.12 -52.94
CA LEU A 5 10.77 0.50 -51.88
C LEU A 5 9.97 -0.72 -51.34
N THR A 6 9.08 -0.49 -50.36
CA THR A 6 7.95 -1.36 -49.94
C THR A 6 8.37 -2.47 -48.94
N ILE A 7 7.66 -2.75 -47.83
CA ILE A 7 6.24 -3.15 -47.70
C ILE A 7 5.54 -2.55 -46.46
N LEU A 8 4.27 -2.17 -46.65
CA LEU A 8 3.29 -1.79 -45.60
C LEU A 8 2.88 -3.00 -44.74
N GLY A 9 2.67 -2.79 -43.43
CA GLY A 9 2.22 -3.83 -42.49
C GLY A 9 1.14 -3.36 -41.51
N SER A 10 -0.08 -3.16 -42.00
CA SER A 10 -1.37 -3.22 -41.28
C SER A 10 -1.50 -2.58 -39.87
N VAL A 11 -2.25 -1.48 -39.80
CA VAL A 11 -2.86 -0.97 -38.56
C VAL A 11 -3.98 -1.91 -38.12
N GLY A 12 -3.80 -2.61 -36.99
CA GLY A 12 -4.84 -3.43 -36.36
C GLY A 12 -5.65 -2.64 -35.34
N LEU A 13 -6.69 -1.93 -35.80
CA LEU A 13 -7.58 -1.14 -34.93
C LEU A 13 -8.79 -1.99 -34.49
N ILE A 14 -8.75 -2.55 -33.28
CA ILE A 14 -9.88 -3.28 -32.70
C ILE A 14 -10.50 -2.42 -31.60
N ALA A 15 -11.50 -1.62 -31.99
CA ALA A 15 -12.38 -0.92 -31.07
C ALA A 15 -13.67 -1.72 -30.87
N THR A 16 -13.72 -2.57 -29.85
CA THR A 16 -14.98 -3.22 -29.42
C THR A 16 -15.58 -2.47 -28.24
N THR A 17 -16.33 -1.40 -28.55
CA THR A 17 -17.19 -0.72 -27.59
C THR A 17 -18.44 -1.56 -27.30
N SER A 18 -18.34 -2.49 -26.35
CA SER A 18 -19.51 -3.21 -25.83
C SER A 18 -20.24 -2.34 -24.82
N ALA A 19 -21.10 -1.44 -25.32
CA ALA A 19 -22.07 -0.75 -24.49
C ALA A 19 -23.16 -1.73 -24.04
N ALA A 20 -23.18 -2.08 -22.75
CA ALA A 20 -24.32 -2.76 -22.14
C ALA A 20 -25.31 -1.71 -21.61
N VAL A 21 -26.54 -1.75 -22.12
CA VAL A 21 -27.58 -0.76 -21.80
C VAL A 21 -28.17 -1.02 -20.42
N VAL A 22 -28.36 0.04 -19.64
CA VAL A 22 -29.05 0.00 -18.34
C VAL A 22 -30.54 -0.29 -18.56
N ALA A 23 -31.01 -1.44 -18.05
CA ALA A 23 -32.43 -1.69 -17.90
C ALA A 23 -32.93 -1.05 -16.58
N CYS A 24 -33.55 0.13 -16.67
CA CYS A 24 -34.32 0.69 -15.56
C CYS A 24 -35.54 -0.20 -15.28
N GLY A 25 -35.37 -1.16 -14.36
CA GLY A 25 -36.46 -1.97 -13.80
C GLY A 25 -37.36 -1.18 -12.85
N ASP A 26 -37.94 -0.09 -13.34
CA ASP A 26 -38.80 0.80 -12.56
C ASP A 26 -40.27 0.51 -12.86
N LYS A 27 -40.98 -0.07 -11.87
CA LYS A 27 -42.38 0.24 -11.50
C LYS A 27 -42.92 -0.71 -10.42
N MET A 28 -43.16 -0.16 -9.24
CA MET A 28 -44.13 -0.69 -8.28
C MET A 28 -45.55 -0.72 -8.88
N PRO A 29 -46.43 -1.57 -8.33
CA PRO A 29 -47.82 -1.22 -8.13
C PRO A 29 -48.21 -1.25 -6.64
N LYS A 30 -48.25 -0.08 -5.99
CA LYS A 30 -49.04 0.11 -4.78
C LYS A 30 -50.52 0.23 -5.17
N LYS A 31 -51.40 -0.68 -4.75
CA LYS A 31 -52.81 -0.37 -4.44
C LYS A 31 -53.34 -1.19 -3.26
N VAL A 32 -53.85 -0.47 -2.28
CA VAL A 32 -54.60 -0.95 -1.11
C VAL A 32 -56.05 -1.28 -1.52
N LYS A 33 -56.67 -2.28 -0.88
CA LYS A 33 -58.12 -2.28 -0.58
C LYS A 33 -58.43 -3.16 0.64
N GLU A 34 -59.27 -2.65 1.53
CA GLU A 34 -59.77 -3.30 2.74
C GLU A 34 -61.02 -4.16 2.47
N ILE A 35 -61.36 -5.06 3.41
CA ILE A 35 -62.70 -5.47 3.94
C ILE A 35 -62.37 -6.56 5.00
N LYS A 36 -62.40 -6.32 6.32
CA LYS A 36 -63.51 -6.15 7.29
C LYS A 36 -64.24 -7.43 7.75
N GLN A 37 -64.05 -7.73 9.05
CA GLN A 37 -65.01 -8.32 10.03
C GLN A 37 -65.33 -9.84 9.89
N ASN A 38 -65.66 -10.61 10.95
CA ASN A 38 -66.01 -10.25 12.35
C ASN A 38 -65.74 -11.42 13.35
N ASN A 39 -65.49 -11.08 14.64
CA ASN A 39 -65.87 -11.72 15.94
C ASN A 39 -65.75 -13.27 16.14
N GLU A 40 -65.41 -13.85 17.33
CA GLU A 40 -65.25 -13.39 18.74
C GLU A 40 -64.43 -14.49 19.53
N GLU A 41 -64.16 -14.52 20.85
CA GLU A 41 -64.64 -13.71 21.99
C GLU A 41 -63.57 -13.42 23.12
N LYS A 42 -63.33 -14.33 24.08
CA LYS A 42 -62.70 -14.15 25.42
C LYS A 42 -62.11 -15.49 25.95
N SER A 43 -61.32 -15.63 27.04
CA SER A 43 -60.86 -14.77 28.16
C SER A 43 -59.47 -15.28 28.65
N ASP A 44 -58.76 -14.86 29.72
CA ASP A 44 -58.84 -13.76 30.72
C ASP A 44 -57.36 -13.40 31.14
N LYS A 45 -57.20 -12.52 32.14
CA LYS A 45 -55.98 -12.07 32.83
C LYS A 45 -54.79 -13.05 32.97
N LYS A 46 -53.58 -12.50 32.76
CA LYS A 46 -52.61 -12.35 33.87
C LYS A 46 -51.73 -11.10 33.75
N LYS A 47 -51.53 -10.46 34.89
CA LYS A 47 -50.73 -9.24 35.12
C LYS A 47 -49.29 -9.64 35.42
N ASP A 48 -48.31 -9.09 34.71
CA ASP A 48 -46.95 -8.98 35.25
C ASP A 48 -46.22 -7.75 34.71
N THR A 49 -45.43 -7.12 35.58
CA THR A 49 -44.71 -5.86 35.32
C THR A 49 -43.24 -6.17 35.16
N ARG A 50 -42.63 -5.85 34.01
CA ARG A 50 -41.16 -5.72 33.90
C ARG A 50 -40.74 -4.81 32.75
N GLU A 51 -40.36 -3.60 33.16
CA GLU A 51 -39.23 -2.82 32.65
C GLU A 51 -38.91 -2.90 31.15
N THR A 52 -39.30 -1.85 30.44
CA THR A 52 -38.72 -1.47 29.15
C THR A 52 -37.22 -1.21 29.30
N LYS A 53 -36.39 -2.24 29.14
CA LYS A 53 -34.94 -2.09 29.00
C LYS A 53 -34.64 -1.48 27.64
N THR A 54 -34.42 -0.16 27.63
CA THR A 54 -33.69 0.51 26.57
C THR A 54 -32.36 -0.22 26.34
N PRO A 55 -32.05 -0.67 25.11
CA PRO A 55 -30.69 -1.00 24.71
C PRO A 55 -29.93 0.33 24.56
N ASN A 56 -29.58 0.94 25.68
CA ASN A 56 -28.71 2.10 25.70
C ASN A 56 -27.26 1.60 25.59
N GLU A 57 -26.91 1.13 24.40
CA GLU A 57 -25.53 0.81 24.03
C GLU A 57 -25.13 1.61 22.79
N ASP A 58 -25.33 2.92 22.87
CA ASP A 58 -24.58 3.90 22.09
C ASP A 58 -23.10 3.81 22.52
N LYS A 59 -22.42 2.76 22.06
CA LYS A 59 -20.97 2.77 21.84
C LYS A 59 -20.72 3.76 20.71
N THR A 60 -20.84 5.04 21.05
CA THR A 60 -20.20 6.15 20.35
C THR A 60 -18.72 5.83 20.32
N THR A 61 -18.34 5.09 19.28
CA THR A 61 -16.96 4.81 18.96
C THR A 61 -16.39 6.17 18.63
N THR A 62 -15.67 6.77 19.58
CA THR A 62 -15.11 8.11 19.42
C THR A 62 -14.04 8.02 18.34
N ILE A 63 -14.44 8.20 17.09
CA ILE A 63 -13.55 8.09 15.93
C ILE A 63 -12.60 9.27 16.04
N SER A 64 -11.37 8.99 16.50
CA SER A 64 -10.33 9.99 16.68
C SER A 64 -9.85 10.51 15.33
N GLU A 65 -9.24 11.67 15.27
CA GLU A 65 -8.39 12.01 14.12
C GLU A 65 -7.14 11.12 14.08
N PHE A 66 -6.50 11.03 12.92
CA PHE A 66 -5.22 10.33 12.78
C PHE A 66 -4.16 10.99 13.69
N PRO A 67 -3.34 10.21 14.42
CA PRO A 67 -2.40 10.74 15.42
C PRO A 67 -1.25 11.57 14.81
N LYS A 68 -0.97 11.40 13.52
CA LYS A 68 0.01 12.17 12.73
C LYS A 68 -0.45 12.18 11.27
N GLN A 69 -0.26 13.30 10.58
CA GLN A 69 -0.40 13.42 9.12
C GLN A 69 0.97 13.29 8.44
N ASP A 70 0.96 13.13 7.11
CA ASP A 70 2.14 13.03 6.23
C ASP A 70 3.19 12.02 6.72
N LEU A 71 2.73 10.79 6.94
CA LEU A 71 3.55 9.75 7.57
C LEU A 71 4.63 9.21 6.61
N GLU A 72 5.90 9.36 6.99
CA GLU A 72 7.01 8.70 6.30
C GLU A 72 7.06 7.20 6.68
N LEU A 73 6.84 6.32 5.70
CA LEU A 73 6.81 4.87 5.91
C LEU A 73 8.20 4.25 5.96
N GLY A 74 9.18 4.83 5.25
CA GLY A 74 10.54 4.33 5.13
C GLY A 74 10.87 3.90 3.70
N VAL A 75 11.81 2.96 3.56
CA VAL A 75 12.26 2.47 2.25
C VAL A 75 11.68 1.09 1.97
N PHE A 76 11.15 0.88 0.76
CA PHE A 76 10.65 -0.40 0.30
C PHE A 76 11.41 -0.93 -0.91
N SER A 77 11.55 -2.25 -0.99
CA SER A 77 12.02 -2.98 -2.16
C SER A 77 10.99 -2.94 -3.29
N ARG A 78 11.46 -2.92 -4.54
CA ARG A 78 10.60 -3.05 -5.74
C ARG A 78 10.46 -4.52 -6.13
N ASN A 79 9.34 -4.87 -6.74
CA ASN A 79 9.03 -6.25 -7.09
C ASN A 79 9.59 -6.65 -8.47
N ASP A 80 10.59 -7.52 -8.48
CA ASP A 80 11.25 -8.09 -9.67
C ASP A 80 10.30 -8.74 -10.70
N LYS A 81 9.08 -9.13 -10.29
CA LYS A 81 8.14 -9.94 -11.10
C LYS A 81 6.90 -9.15 -11.58
N GLY A 82 6.99 -7.83 -11.69
CA GLY A 82 5.90 -6.97 -12.12
C GLY A 82 6.36 -5.64 -12.71
N TYR A 83 5.52 -4.60 -12.63
CA TYR A 83 5.79 -3.23 -13.11
C TYR A 83 6.83 -2.45 -12.27
N ASP A 84 7.88 -3.11 -11.77
CA ASP A 84 8.92 -2.52 -10.91
C ASP A 84 8.37 -1.64 -9.76
N SER A 85 7.29 -2.11 -9.13
CA SER A 85 6.52 -1.34 -8.14
C SER A 85 6.61 -1.92 -6.73
N VAL A 86 6.30 -1.09 -5.74
CA VAL A 86 6.22 -1.50 -4.33
C VAL A 86 4.90 -2.24 -4.06
N SER A 87 4.97 -3.35 -3.34
CA SER A 87 3.82 -4.14 -2.90
C SER A 87 2.86 -3.31 -2.04
N GLN A 88 1.60 -3.19 -2.47
CA GLN A 88 0.54 -2.52 -1.72
C GLN A 88 0.27 -3.19 -0.38
N SER A 89 0.33 -4.53 -0.31
CA SER A 89 0.19 -5.28 0.95
C SER A 89 1.31 -4.94 1.94
N THR A 90 2.54 -4.77 1.46
CA THR A 90 3.67 -4.38 2.31
C THR A 90 3.50 -2.95 2.84
N ILE A 91 3.08 -2.01 2.00
CA ILE A 91 2.72 -0.64 2.42
C ILE A 91 1.59 -0.67 3.46
N LYS A 92 0.52 -1.43 3.21
CA LYS A 92 -0.64 -1.55 4.10
C LYS A 92 -0.26 -2.08 5.48
N LYS A 93 0.58 -3.12 5.53
CA LYS A 93 1.11 -3.68 6.76
C LYS A 93 1.96 -2.67 7.54
N THR A 94 2.90 -1.99 6.88
CA THR A 94 3.73 -0.95 7.52
C THR A 94 2.91 0.23 8.04
N LEU A 95 1.82 0.62 7.36
CA LEU A 95 0.85 1.59 7.87
C LEU A 95 0.16 1.08 9.15
N ALA A 96 -0.34 -0.15 9.13
CA ALA A 96 -1.01 -0.78 10.27
C ALA A 96 -0.09 -0.86 11.50
N ASP A 97 1.16 -1.31 11.32
CA ASP A 97 2.18 -1.39 12.37
C ASP A 97 2.51 -0.01 12.97
N LYS A 98 2.69 1.03 12.13
CA LYS A 98 3.01 2.40 12.58
C LYS A 98 1.84 3.07 13.30
N LEU A 99 0.61 2.82 12.86
CA LEU A 99 -0.61 3.36 13.46
C LEU A 99 -1.13 2.52 14.64
N LYS A 100 -0.57 1.32 14.84
CA LYS A 100 -0.99 0.33 15.86
C LYS A 100 -2.46 -0.10 15.71
N VAL A 101 -2.90 -0.32 14.47
CA VAL A 101 -4.24 -0.81 14.11
C VAL A 101 -4.15 -2.13 13.33
N SER A 102 -5.27 -2.80 13.06
CA SER A 102 -5.26 -3.98 12.18
C SER A 102 -5.20 -3.58 10.70
N GLU A 103 -4.64 -4.44 9.83
CA GLU A 103 -4.70 -4.20 8.38
C GLU A 103 -6.14 -4.15 7.85
N SER A 104 -7.10 -4.81 8.51
CA SER A 104 -8.53 -4.74 8.21
C SER A 104 -9.15 -3.38 8.56
N ASP A 105 -8.58 -2.63 9.49
CA ASP A 105 -9.04 -1.28 9.84
C ASP A 105 -8.61 -0.22 8.83
N LEU A 106 -7.75 -0.55 7.86
CA LEU A 106 -7.29 0.34 6.81
C LEU A 106 -8.06 0.09 5.50
N THR A 107 -8.70 1.14 4.99
CA THR A 107 -9.53 1.12 3.77
C THR A 107 -9.04 2.16 2.77
N ASP A 108 -9.54 2.09 1.53
CA ASP A 108 -9.30 3.12 0.49
C ASP A 108 -7.80 3.43 0.25
N LEU A 109 -6.93 2.41 0.30
CA LEU A 109 -5.50 2.57 0.04
C LEU A 109 -5.28 2.95 -1.43
N ASN A 110 -4.81 4.17 -1.65
CA ASN A 110 -4.45 4.71 -2.96
C ASN A 110 -2.95 5.06 -2.97
N ILE A 111 -2.23 4.68 -4.02
CA ILE A 111 -0.76 4.83 -4.10
C ILE A 111 -0.39 5.49 -5.43
N ASN A 112 0.39 6.57 -5.35
CA ASN A 112 1.05 7.20 -6.47
C ASN A 112 2.52 6.74 -6.52
N TYR A 113 2.83 5.84 -7.46
CA TYR A 113 4.18 5.29 -7.61
C TYR A 113 5.18 6.28 -8.21
N ASP A 114 4.74 7.23 -9.03
CA ASP A 114 5.61 8.25 -9.63
C ASP A 114 6.16 9.22 -8.55
N GLN A 115 5.33 9.50 -7.55
CA GLN A 115 5.67 10.39 -6.42
C GLN A 115 6.13 9.65 -5.16
N ASN A 116 6.13 8.30 -5.16
CA ASN A 116 6.33 7.44 -3.98
C ASN A 116 5.49 7.90 -2.77
N SER A 117 4.21 8.19 -3.01
CA SER A 117 3.27 8.73 -2.01
C SER A 117 1.94 7.97 -2.05
N GLY A 118 1.06 8.26 -1.11
CA GLY A 118 -0.28 7.71 -1.13
C GLY A 118 -1.18 8.26 -0.03
N THR A 119 -2.41 7.75 -0.04
CA THR A 119 -3.44 8.08 0.95
C THR A 119 -4.14 6.83 1.42
N VAL A 120 -4.58 6.81 2.67
CA VAL A 120 -5.36 5.70 3.26
C VAL A 120 -6.43 6.25 4.21
N LYS A 121 -7.57 5.56 4.28
CA LYS A 121 -8.62 5.82 5.30
C LYS A 121 -8.59 4.74 6.36
N SER A 122 -9.30 4.98 7.47
CA SER A 122 -9.47 3.95 8.49
C SER A 122 -10.88 3.92 9.06
N THR A 123 -11.32 2.74 9.48
CA THR A 123 -12.52 2.56 10.32
C THR A 123 -12.35 3.09 11.75
N LYS A 124 -11.10 3.36 12.17
CA LYS A 124 -10.74 3.85 13.51
C LYS A 124 -10.49 5.36 13.57
N PHE A 125 -10.24 5.98 12.42
CA PHE A 125 -9.82 7.38 12.34
C PHE A 125 -10.65 8.20 11.36
N LEU A 126 -10.97 9.44 11.71
CA LEU A 126 -11.64 10.39 10.82
C LEU A 126 -10.67 10.94 9.77
N GLY A 127 -11.23 11.26 8.60
CA GLY A 127 -10.52 11.89 7.50
C GLY A 127 -9.73 10.90 6.64
N THR A 128 -8.59 11.35 6.13
CA THR A 128 -7.69 10.57 5.27
C THR A 128 -6.26 10.88 5.70
N LEU A 129 -5.42 9.85 5.78
CA LEU A 129 -4.01 9.97 6.09
C LEU A 129 -3.21 10.01 4.80
N SER A 130 -2.44 11.08 4.61
CA SER A 130 -1.37 11.15 3.60
C SER A 130 -0.10 10.46 4.10
N PHE A 131 0.63 9.80 3.21
CA PHE A 131 1.90 9.16 3.52
C PHE A 131 2.89 9.21 2.35
N LYS A 132 4.16 9.01 2.67
CA LYS A 132 5.29 8.95 1.70
C LYS A 132 6.20 7.77 1.99
N PHE A 133 6.96 7.38 0.98
CA PHE A 133 7.97 6.33 1.08
C PHE A 133 9.13 6.58 0.09
N SER A 134 10.19 5.80 0.23
CA SER A 134 11.30 5.75 -0.73
C SER A 134 11.43 4.35 -1.32
N THR A 135 12.05 4.26 -2.51
CA THR A 135 12.52 3.00 -3.10
C THR A 135 14.04 2.90 -3.17
N VAL A 136 14.76 3.90 -2.64
CA VAL A 136 16.22 3.94 -2.56
C VAL A 136 16.65 4.23 -1.13
N LEU A 137 17.45 3.34 -0.54
CA LEU A 137 18.07 3.52 0.76
C LEU A 137 19.36 4.33 0.63
N ASP A 138 19.55 5.34 1.47
CA ASP A 138 20.81 6.05 1.57
C ASP A 138 21.70 5.40 2.64
N LEU A 139 22.91 4.97 2.26
CA LEU A 139 23.87 4.38 3.20
C LEU A 139 24.84 5.42 3.79
N GLY A 140 24.83 6.66 3.29
CA GLY A 140 25.81 7.70 3.61
C GLY A 140 27.16 7.49 2.91
N SER A 141 28.23 8.05 3.48
CA SER A 141 29.58 7.93 2.92
C SER A 141 30.31 6.65 3.32
N PHE A 142 31.12 6.14 2.38
CA PHE A 142 32.18 5.16 2.61
C PHE A 142 33.55 5.79 2.27
N LYS A 143 34.59 5.30 2.94
CA LYS A 143 35.98 5.67 2.65
C LYS A 143 36.65 4.58 1.83
N GLU A 144 37.46 4.99 0.86
CA GLU A 144 38.28 4.04 0.11
C GLU A 144 39.40 3.42 0.98
N ASN A 145 39.68 2.14 0.72
CA ASN A 145 40.87 1.46 1.24
C ASN A 145 42.15 1.89 0.48
N GLU A 146 43.29 1.29 0.80
CA GLU A 146 44.58 1.58 0.16
C GLU A 146 44.62 1.28 -1.35
N LYS A 147 43.76 0.39 -1.83
CA LYS A 147 43.64 0.01 -3.25
C LYS A 147 42.63 0.89 -4.01
N LYS A 148 42.16 1.99 -3.41
CA LYS A 148 41.09 2.85 -3.93
C LYS A 148 39.79 2.10 -4.19
N THR A 149 39.47 1.13 -3.31
CA THR A 149 38.20 0.40 -3.38
C THR A 149 37.42 0.46 -2.08
N ILE A 150 36.09 0.38 -2.20
CA ILE A 150 35.19 0.19 -1.06
C ILE A 150 34.97 -1.31 -0.88
N PRO A 151 35.31 -1.91 0.28
CA PRO A 151 35.03 -3.31 0.53
C PRO A 151 33.53 -3.59 0.52
N GLN A 152 33.10 -4.54 -0.31
CA GLN A 152 31.69 -4.95 -0.40
C GLN A 152 31.15 -5.45 0.96
N THR A 153 32.01 -5.98 1.83
CA THR A 153 31.70 -6.35 3.21
C THR A 153 31.22 -5.16 4.05
N ASP A 154 31.75 -3.96 3.82
CA ASP A 154 31.43 -2.79 4.63
C ASP A 154 30.10 -2.19 4.19
N ILE A 155 29.84 -2.20 2.87
CA ILE A 155 28.50 -1.94 2.31
C ILE A 155 27.48 -2.93 2.89
N LYS A 156 27.83 -4.22 2.95
CA LYS A 156 26.95 -5.27 3.49
C LYS A 156 26.64 -5.09 4.98
N LYS A 157 27.64 -4.75 5.80
CA LYS A 157 27.47 -4.39 7.23
C LYS A 157 26.57 -3.18 7.41
N LYS A 158 26.78 -2.12 6.62
CA LYS A 158 25.98 -0.89 6.68
C LYS A 158 24.52 -1.15 6.33
N LEU A 159 24.26 -1.92 5.28
CA LEU A 159 22.93 -2.40 4.89
C LEU A 159 22.27 -3.21 6.03
N ALA A 160 22.97 -4.20 6.57
CA ALA A 160 22.46 -5.05 7.65
C ALA A 160 22.06 -4.23 8.89
N SER A 161 22.88 -3.26 9.27
CA SER A 161 22.61 -2.33 10.38
C SER A 161 21.41 -1.43 10.12
N LEU A 162 21.32 -0.78 8.95
CA LEU A 162 20.22 0.14 8.62
C LEU A 162 18.87 -0.57 8.44
N LEU A 163 18.88 -1.82 7.95
CA LEU A 163 17.69 -2.64 7.74
C LEU A 163 17.31 -3.48 8.98
N ASN A 164 18.13 -3.48 10.03
CA ASN A 164 17.98 -4.31 11.23
C ASN A 164 17.84 -5.83 10.90
N VAL A 165 18.71 -6.33 10.01
CA VAL A 165 18.80 -7.74 9.61
C VAL A 165 20.22 -8.27 9.79
N LYS A 166 20.42 -9.59 9.70
CA LYS A 166 21.77 -10.18 9.74
C LYS A 166 22.43 -10.10 8.36
N GLU A 167 23.76 -9.97 8.29
CA GLU A 167 24.48 -9.96 7.01
C GLU A 167 24.26 -11.23 6.16
N GLN A 168 24.07 -12.39 6.81
CA GLN A 168 23.73 -13.65 6.13
C GLN A 168 22.36 -13.64 5.44
N ASP A 169 21.44 -12.80 5.92
CA ASP A 169 20.10 -12.65 5.36
C ASP A 169 20.11 -11.76 4.10
N LEU A 170 21.21 -11.06 3.81
CA LEU A 170 21.40 -10.23 2.62
C LEU A 170 22.08 -11.05 1.50
N GLN A 171 21.42 -11.11 0.35
CA GLN A 171 21.77 -11.95 -0.80
C GLN A 171 21.81 -11.11 -2.09
N GLU A 172 22.45 -11.62 -3.14
CA GLU A 172 22.59 -10.94 -4.44
C GLU A 172 23.06 -9.48 -4.37
N LEU A 173 23.89 -9.14 -3.37
CA LEU A 173 24.45 -7.79 -3.23
C LEU A 173 25.28 -7.44 -4.48
N ARG A 174 24.86 -6.40 -5.20
CA ARG A 174 25.60 -5.77 -6.29
C ARG A 174 25.78 -4.30 -5.96
N SER A 175 26.97 -3.77 -6.19
CA SER A 175 27.30 -2.37 -5.94
C SER A 175 28.30 -1.91 -6.98
N ASP A 176 28.08 -0.73 -7.53
CA ASP A 176 29.00 -0.06 -8.46
C ASP A 176 29.14 1.41 -8.03
N TYR A 177 30.28 2.03 -8.31
CA TYR A 177 30.51 3.43 -7.99
C TYR A 177 31.47 4.07 -8.98
N SER A 178 31.20 5.33 -9.30
CA SER A 178 32.00 6.12 -10.23
C SER A 178 32.27 7.50 -9.63
N GLY A 179 33.55 7.79 -9.39
CA GLY A 179 33.95 8.97 -8.63
C GLY A 179 33.32 8.97 -7.24
N LYS A 180 32.58 10.03 -6.91
CA LYS A 180 32.04 10.29 -5.56
C LYS A 180 30.69 9.64 -5.27
N ASN A 181 30.07 8.98 -6.25
CA ASN A 181 28.72 8.44 -6.12
C ASN A 181 28.72 6.94 -6.38
N GLY A 182 28.07 6.19 -5.49
CA GLY A 182 27.83 4.77 -5.63
C GLY A 182 26.36 4.41 -5.54
N THR A 183 26.00 3.33 -6.22
CA THR A 183 24.65 2.76 -6.22
C THR A 183 24.75 1.24 -6.11
N GLY A 184 23.63 0.60 -5.81
CA GLY A 184 23.59 -0.85 -5.79
C GLY A 184 22.21 -1.40 -5.51
N THR A 185 22.15 -2.73 -5.53
CA THR A 185 20.96 -3.52 -5.28
C THR A 185 21.28 -4.67 -4.32
N VAL A 186 20.31 -5.03 -3.48
CA VAL A 186 20.41 -6.16 -2.58
C VAL A 186 19.05 -6.83 -2.41
N LYS A 187 19.04 -8.15 -2.29
CA LYS A 187 17.86 -8.94 -1.90
C LYS A 187 18.02 -9.43 -0.48
N SER A 188 16.92 -9.88 0.13
CA SER A 188 17.00 -10.52 1.45
C SER A 188 16.06 -11.70 1.59
N THR A 189 16.38 -12.60 2.52
CA THR A 189 15.43 -13.60 3.03
C THR A 189 14.35 -13.00 3.93
N LYS A 190 14.47 -11.71 4.32
CA LYS A 190 13.54 -11.01 5.23
C LYS A 190 12.50 -10.13 4.54
N PHE A 191 12.69 -9.82 3.26
CA PHE A 191 11.74 -9.04 2.46
C PHE A 191 11.70 -9.56 1.02
N SER A 192 10.58 -9.37 0.33
CA SER A 192 10.45 -9.70 -1.09
C SER A 192 11.00 -8.59 -2.00
N GLY A 193 11.42 -8.98 -3.21
CA GLY A 193 11.92 -8.07 -4.23
C GLY A 193 13.34 -7.57 -3.98
N THR A 194 13.76 -6.60 -4.80
CA THR A 194 15.10 -6.01 -4.78
C THR A 194 15.05 -4.62 -4.16
N LEU A 195 15.90 -4.38 -3.16
CA LEU A 195 16.11 -3.07 -2.56
C LEU A 195 17.23 -2.35 -3.31
N SER A 196 16.95 -1.16 -3.82
CA SER A 196 17.96 -0.25 -4.36
C SER A 196 18.56 0.61 -3.25
N PHE A 197 19.85 0.92 -3.35
CA PHE A 197 20.53 1.83 -2.44
C PHE A 197 21.53 2.74 -3.16
N LYS A 198 21.89 3.84 -2.50
CA LYS A 198 22.91 4.81 -2.91
C LYS A 198 23.87 5.09 -1.75
N PHE A 199 25.06 5.56 -2.09
CA PHE A 199 26.08 5.97 -1.15
C PHE A 199 27.04 6.99 -1.78
N THR A 200 27.80 7.68 -0.94
CA THR A 200 28.87 8.60 -1.36
C THR A 200 30.25 8.00 -1.08
N VAL A 201 31.25 8.44 -1.84
CA VAL A 201 32.64 8.04 -1.67
C VAL A 201 33.45 9.25 -1.19
N ASP A 202 33.92 9.16 0.05
CA ASP A 202 34.86 10.12 0.62
C ASP A 202 36.27 9.75 0.14
N GLU A 203 36.89 10.64 -0.64
CA GLU A 203 38.33 10.57 -0.90
C GLU A 203 39.09 10.58 0.43
N LYS A 204 40.12 9.75 0.58
CA LYS A 204 41.01 9.83 1.75
C LYS A 204 41.55 11.25 1.88
N SER A 205 41.33 11.87 3.04
CA SER A 205 42.10 13.03 3.48
C SER A 205 43.58 12.66 3.39
N LYS A 206 44.35 13.43 2.61
CA LYS A 206 45.80 13.26 2.45
C LYS A 206 46.54 13.53 3.75
#